data_AF-A0A0B1SU16-F1
#
_entry.id   AF-A0A0B1SU16-F1
#
_cell.length_a   1.000
_cell.length_b   1.000
_cell.length_c   1.000
_cell.angle_alpha   90.00
_cell.angle_beta   90.00
_cell.angle_gamma   90.00
#
_symmetry.space_group_name_H-M   'P 1'
#
loop_
_entity.id
_entity.type
_entity.pdbx_description
1 polymer ?
#
loop_
_entity_poly.entity_id
_entity_poly.type
_entity_poly.pdbx_seq_one_letter_code
_entity_poly.pdbx_strand_id
1 'polypeptide(L)'
;ARASLIAYSRRNARNIKAIEESCFCLTLTDSKYKTPAEGLHDSLMGDSRLQWADKCANVVVTKNGGVHCQGENIQKNKHSNVDAIVILQAGDDAANRSRKSIWQPKEVPFDIPQMLEFDLSPDLLQSIEEAERTFNKLSRTYGVESVIYDNYGNNLVRDAKLYADTIVQIAIQLAFYRTHGRFAPIYETASTRKFYHGRTETVRGCTHELVAFVRAITEQKSVEEHRRLFTAAYDAHNKLMEDCMNGKGIGMNLSYKSKKWKSEKNG
;
A
#
# COMPACT_ATOMS: atom_id res chain seq x y z
N ALA A 1 -1.32 -12.91 -23.68
CA ALA A 1 -1.19 -13.91 -22.60
C ALA A 1 -2.56 -14.38 -22.07
N ARG A 2 -3.27 -13.65 -21.18
CA ARG A 2 -4.52 -14.15 -20.55
C ARG A 2 -5.58 -14.66 -21.54
N ALA A 3 -5.92 -13.88 -22.57
CA ALA A 3 -6.91 -14.29 -23.57
C ALA A 3 -6.49 -15.59 -24.31
N SER A 4 -5.21 -15.67 -24.69
CA SER A 4 -4.62 -16.86 -25.31
C SER A 4 -4.68 -18.09 -24.39
N LEU A 5 -4.38 -17.92 -23.09
CA LEU A 5 -4.44 -18.99 -22.09
C LEU A 5 -5.85 -19.55 -21.96
N ILE A 6 -6.87 -18.68 -21.87
CA ILE A 6 -8.28 -19.06 -21.78
C ILE A 6 -8.76 -19.76 -23.05
N ALA A 7 -8.36 -19.25 -24.21
CA ALA A 7 -8.75 -19.82 -25.50
C ALA A 7 -8.10 -21.18 -25.78
N TYR A 8 -6.93 -21.46 -25.18
CA TYR A 8 -6.16 -22.67 -25.45
C TYR A 8 -6.87 -23.95 -25.00
N SER A 9 -7.57 -23.93 -23.87
CA SER A 9 -8.36 -25.09 -23.43
C SER A 9 -9.54 -24.73 -22.53
N ARG A 10 -10.59 -25.56 -22.56
CA ARG A 10 -11.72 -25.44 -21.61
C ARG A 10 -11.28 -25.66 -20.15
N ARG A 11 -10.20 -26.41 -19.93
CA ARG A 11 -9.62 -26.61 -18.59
C ARG A 11 -9.01 -25.31 -18.07
N ASN A 12 -8.21 -24.61 -18.88
CA ASN A 12 -7.65 -23.30 -18.51
C ASN A 12 -8.73 -22.27 -18.19
N ALA A 13 -9.77 -22.19 -19.03
CA ALA A 13 -10.89 -21.28 -18.79
C ALA A 13 -11.57 -21.53 -17.43
N ARG A 14 -11.79 -22.81 -17.07
CA ARG A 14 -12.34 -23.19 -15.77
C ARG A 14 -11.39 -22.86 -14.61
N ASN A 15 -10.10 -23.13 -14.76
CA ASN A 15 -9.11 -22.83 -13.71
C ASN A 15 -8.95 -21.33 -13.47
N ILE A 16 -8.89 -20.51 -14.52
CA ILE A 16 -8.86 -19.05 -14.39
C ILE A 16 -10.10 -18.55 -13.66
N LYS A 17 -11.29 -19.05 -14.04
CA LYS A 17 -12.53 -18.70 -13.37
C LYS A 17 -12.50 -19.07 -11.87
N ALA A 18 -12.00 -20.26 -11.53
CA ALA A 18 -11.87 -20.69 -10.13
C ALA A 18 -10.93 -19.76 -9.33
N ILE A 19 -9.83 -19.30 -9.93
CA ILE A 19 -8.93 -18.33 -9.30
C ILE A 19 -9.60 -16.96 -9.14
N GLU A 20 -10.35 -16.49 -10.14
CA GLU A 20 -11.08 -15.22 -10.10
C GLU A 20 -12.18 -15.23 -9.02
N GLU A 21 -12.91 -16.34 -8.89
CA GLU A 21 -14.02 -16.52 -7.94
C GLU A 21 -13.57 -16.87 -6.51
N SER A 22 -12.29 -17.21 -6.29
CA SER A 22 -11.78 -17.52 -4.95
C SER A 22 -11.92 -16.32 -3.99
N CYS A 23 -11.95 -16.56 -2.67
CA CYS A 23 -12.05 -15.45 -1.71
C CYS A 23 -10.75 -14.61 -1.65
N PHE A 24 -9.61 -15.27 -1.66
CA PHE A 24 -8.27 -14.69 -1.60
C PHE A 24 -7.26 -15.73 -2.11
N CYS A 25 -6.02 -15.31 -2.32
CA CYS A 25 -4.91 -16.22 -2.61
C CYS A 25 -4.06 -16.43 -1.35
N LEU A 26 -3.81 -17.69 -1.00
CA LEU A 26 -2.87 -18.07 0.06
C LEU A 26 -1.63 -18.69 -0.59
N THR A 27 -0.48 -18.10 -0.30
CA THR A 27 0.83 -18.55 -0.79
C THR A 27 1.63 -19.09 0.38
N LEU A 28 2.04 -20.35 0.29
CA LEU A 28 2.99 -20.96 1.24
C LEU A 28 4.37 -21.00 0.57
N THR A 29 5.35 -20.32 1.14
CA THR A 29 6.70 -20.23 0.57
C THR A 29 7.78 -20.76 1.52
N ASP A 30 8.81 -21.38 0.95
CA ASP A 30 10.01 -21.79 1.67
C ASP A 30 10.94 -20.61 2.04
N SER A 31 10.64 -19.40 1.55
CA SER A 31 11.40 -18.18 1.83
C SER A 31 11.53 -17.91 3.33
N LYS A 32 12.67 -17.32 3.71
CA LYS A 32 12.96 -16.80 5.05
C LYS A 32 13.61 -15.44 4.92
N TYR A 33 13.05 -14.45 5.60
CA TYR A 33 13.60 -13.09 5.65
C TYR A 33 14.30 -12.84 6.98
N LYS A 34 15.51 -12.31 6.92
CA LYS A 34 16.36 -12.02 8.08
C LYS A 34 16.11 -10.63 8.63
N THR A 35 15.75 -9.69 7.76
CA THR A 35 15.52 -8.28 8.12
C THR A 35 14.09 -7.86 7.80
N PRO A 36 13.54 -6.84 8.50
CA PRO A 36 12.25 -6.26 8.13
C PRO A 36 12.25 -5.70 6.69
N ALA A 37 13.36 -5.11 6.25
CA ALA A 37 13.51 -4.60 4.89
C ALA A 37 13.37 -5.71 3.83
N GLU A 38 14.00 -6.88 4.04
CA GLU A 38 13.85 -8.05 3.16
C GLU A 38 12.38 -8.51 3.09
N GLY A 39 11.70 -8.62 4.24
CA GLY A 39 10.29 -9.02 4.28
C GLY A 39 9.34 -8.00 3.66
N LEU A 40 9.63 -6.70 3.78
CA LEU A 40 8.87 -5.63 3.13
C LEU A 40 9.11 -5.60 1.62
N HIS A 41 10.34 -5.82 1.18
CA HIS A 41 10.67 -5.97 -0.25
C HIS A 41 9.91 -7.14 -0.86
N ASP A 42 9.89 -8.29 -0.20
CA ASP A 42 9.09 -9.43 -0.64
C ASP A 42 7.58 -9.16 -0.61
N SER A 43 7.09 -8.43 0.40
CA SER A 43 5.68 -8.01 0.45
C SER A 43 5.30 -7.12 -0.74
N LEU A 44 6.25 -6.34 -1.26
CA LEU A 44 6.04 -5.46 -2.42
C LEU A 44 6.21 -6.19 -3.75
N MET A 45 7.30 -6.95 -3.88
CA MET A 45 7.78 -7.50 -5.14
C MET A 45 7.74 -9.02 -5.22
N GLY A 46 7.79 -9.75 -4.11
CA GLY A 46 7.56 -11.20 -4.15
C GLY A 46 8.49 -12.06 -4.99
N ASP A 47 8.03 -13.30 -5.20
CA ASP A 47 8.44 -14.15 -6.31
C ASP A 47 7.37 -14.13 -7.40
N SER A 48 7.79 -13.83 -8.63
CA SER A 48 6.96 -13.83 -9.85
C SER A 48 6.08 -15.08 -10.04
N ARG A 49 6.48 -16.23 -9.48
CA ARG A 49 5.79 -17.52 -9.63
C ARG A 49 4.78 -17.80 -8.51
N LEU A 50 4.86 -17.08 -7.40
CA LEU A 50 4.14 -17.39 -6.17
C LEU A 50 3.02 -16.37 -5.87
N GLN A 51 2.64 -15.55 -6.86
CA GLN A 51 1.73 -14.44 -6.66
C GLN A 51 0.70 -14.34 -7.78
N TRP A 52 -0.55 -14.10 -7.39
CA TRP A 52 -1.61 -13.72 -8.31
C TRP A 52 -1.93 -12.24 -8.10
N ALA A 53 -1.13 -11.36 -8.71
CA ALA A 53 -1.17 -9.92 -8.47
C ALA A 53 -2.54 -9.27 -8.77
N ASP A 54 -3.33 -9.89 -9.65
CA ASP A 54 -4.70 -9.47 -9.99
C ASP A 54 -5.71 -9.79 -8.87
N LYS A 55 -5.33 -10.52 -7.82
CA LYS A 55 -6.21 -10.84 -6.70
C LYS A 55 -6.25 -9.68 -5.70
N CYS A 56 -7.47 -9.30 -5.29
CA CYS A 56 -7.68 -8.21 -4.33
C CYS A 56 -6.95 -8.39 -2.99
N ALA A 57 -6.75 -9.63 -2.55
CA ALA A 57 -6.01 -10.00 -1.36
C ALA A 57 -5.17 -11.25 -1.60
N ASN A 58 -3.86 -11.10 -1.43
CA ASN A 58 -2.88 -12.17 -1.38
C ASN A 58 -2.31 -12.24 0.04
N VAL A 59 -2.29 -13.43 0.64
CA VAL A 59 -1.68 -13.71 1.94
C VAL A 59 -0.51 -14.64 1.70
N VAL A 60 0.70 -14.21 2.08
CA VAL A 60 1.92 -14.99 1.94
C VAL A 60 2.39 -15.43 3.31
N VAL A 61 2.59 -16.74 3.49
CA VAL A 61 3.11 -17.35 4.71
C VAL A 61 4.48 -17.94 4.41
N THR A 62 5.47 -17.45 5.13
CA THR A 62 6.88 -17.84 5.00
C THR A 62 7.21 -19.05 5.88
N LYS A 63 8.32 -19.72 5.58
CA LYS A 63 8.75 -20.93 6.30
C LYS A 63 8.97 -20.73 7.79
N ASN A 64 9.36 -19.52 8.20
CA ASN A 64 9.54 -19.15 9.60
C ASN A 64 8.26 -18.57 10.25
N GLY A 65 7.10 -18.72 9.60
CA GLY A 65 5.80 -18.28 10.13
C GLY A 65 5.53 -16.78 10.00
N GLY A 66 6.40 -16.03 9.30
CA GLY A 66 6.10 -14.64 8.94
C GLY A 66 4.93 -14.60 7.94
N VAL A 67 4.05 -13.62 8.12
CA VAL A 67 2.85 -13.43 7.30
C VAL A 67 2.89 -12.05 6.67
N HIS A 68 2.68 -12.00 5.35
CA HIS A 68 2.62 -10.79 4.56
C HIS A 68 1.29 -10.72 3.81
N CYS A 69 0.79 -9.51 3.61
CA CYS A 69 -0.43 -9.28 2.83
C CYS A 69 -0.11 -8.35 1.66
N GLN A 70 -0.60 -8.68 0.48
CA GLN A 70 -0.53 -7.84 -0.70
C GLN A 70 -1.96 -7.56 -1.18
N GLY A 71 -2.24 -6.30 -1.49
CA GLY A 71 -3.47 -5.90 -2.14
C GLY A 71 -3.19 -5.53 -3.59
N GLU A 72 -4.09 -5.91 -4.50
CA GLU A 72 -4.03 -5.45 -5.89
C GLU A 72 -4.02 -3.91 -5.93
N ASN A 73 -3.16 -3.34 -6.78
CA ASN A 73 -3.30 -1.96 -7.25
C ASN A 73 -3.48 -2.02 -8.77
N ILE A 74 -4.69 -1.69 -9.24
CA ILE A 74 -5.14 -1.96 -10.61
C ILE A 74 -4.20 -1.32 -11.64
N GLN A 75 -3.91 -2.05 -12.73
CA GLN A 75 -3.15 -1.50 -13.87
C GLN A 75 -3.73 -0.18 -14.40
N LYS A 76 -2.82 0.76 -14.72
CA LYS A 76 -3.05 2.11 -15.28
C LYS A 76 -3.75 3.10 -14.34
N ASN A 77 -3.01 3.58 -13.34
CA ASN A 77 -3.38 4.76 -12.51
C ASN A 77 -4.74 4.63 -11.80
N LYS A 78 -5.14 3.40 -11.47
CA LYS A 78 -6.38 3.14 -10.73
C LYS A 78 -6.00 2.60 -9.36
N HIS A 79 -6.55 3.23 -8.35
CA HIS A 79 -6.45 2.72 -6.99
C HIS A 79 -7.11 1.33 -6.92
N SER A 80 -6.63 0.48 -6.00
CA SER A 80 -7.26 -0.79 -5.64
C SER A 80 -8.79 -0.68 -5.52
N ASN A 81 -9.52 -1.78 -5.70
CA ASN A 81 -10.96 -1.80 -5.41
C ASN A 81 -11.28 -1.59 -3.91
N VAL A 82 -10.28 -1.78 -3.03
CA VAL A 82 -10.40 -1.56 -1.58
C VAL A 82 -9.28 -0.63 -1.07
N ASP A 83 -9.60 0.22 -0.10
CA ASP A 83 -8.54 1.01 0.57
C ASP A 83 -7.76 0.11 1.55
N ALA A 84 -6.46 0.36 1.71
CA ALA A 84 -5.57 -0.49 2.51
C ALA A 84 -6.07 -0.77 3.94
N ILE A 85 -6.84 0.17 4.52
CA ILE A 85 -7.45 0.02 5.85
C ILE A 85 -8.32 -1.24 5.98
N VAL A 86 -8.96 -1.69 4.89
CA VAL A 86 -9.80 -2.90 4.89
C VAL A 86 -8.94 -4.14 5.07
N ILE A 87 -7.85 -4.25 4.31
CA ILE A 87 -6.90 -5.37 4.38
C ILE A 87 -6.19 -5.37 5.74
N LEU A 88 -5.76 -4.19 6.22
CA LEU A 88 -5.14 -4.03 7.53
C LEU A 88 -6.05 -4.48 8.67
N GLN A 89 -7.31 -4.04 8.68
CA GLN A 89 -8.26 -4.41 9.72
C GLN A 89 -8.59 -5.91 9.72
N ALA A 90 -8.71 -6.52 8.54
CA ALA A 90 -8.89 -7.97 8.42
C ALA A 90 -7.66 -8.74 8.95
N GLY A 91 -6.45 -8.26 8.62
CA GLY A 91 -5.20 -8.82 9.13
C GLY A 91 -5.08 -8.69 10.66
N ASP A 92 -5.40 -7.53 11.22
CA ASP A 92 -5.38 -7.28 12.66
C ASP A 92 -6.38 -8.18 13.41
N ASP A 93 -7.61 -8.34 12.90
CA ASP A 93 -8.59 -9.26 13.49
C ASP A 93 -8.09 -10.71 13.45
N ALA A 94 -7.56 -11.16 12.30
CA ALA A 94 -7.00 -12.50 12.15
C ALA A 94 -5.83 -12.75 13.13
N ALA A 95 -4.90 -11.78 13.24
CA ALA A 95 -3.76 -11.85 14.15
C ALA A 95 -4.19 -11.84 15.62
N ASN A 96 -5.18 -11.02 15.97
CA ASN A 96 -5.70 -10.96 17.34
C ASN A 96 -6.40 -12.25 17.75
N ARG A 97 -7.13 -12.90 16.82
CA ARG A 97 -7.77 -14.20 17.09
C ARG A 97 -6.74 -15.31 17.22
N SER A 98 -5.77 -15.38 16.31
CA SER A 98 -4.75 -16.44 16.32
C SER A 98 -3.82 -16.40 17.54
N ARG A 99 -3.59 -15.21 18.11
CA ARG A 99 -2.81 -15.06 19.35
C ARG A 99 -3.56 -15.49 20.62
N LYS A 100 -4.90 -15.46 20.61
CA LYS A 100 -5.72 -15.78 21.80
C LYS A 100 -5.87 -17.28 22.03
N SER A 101 -5.86 -18.07 20.96
CA SER A 101 -5.94 -19.53 21.06
C SER A 101 -5.02 -20.18 20.05
N ILE A 102 -4.17 -21.08 20.53
CA ILE A 102 -3.45 -22.00 19.66
C ILE A 102 -4.48 -22.93 19.06
N TRP A 103 -4.61 -22.90 17.73
CA TRP A 103 -5.51 -23.79 17.03
C TRP A 103 -5.12 -25.25 17.32
N GLN A 104 -6.09 -26.02 17.82
CA GLN A 104 -5.94 -27.45 18.04
C GLN A 104 -6.62 -28.16 16.87
N PRO A 105 -5.88 -28.94 16.06
CA PRO A 105 -6.47 -29.69 14.97
C PRO A 105 -7.55 -30.62 15.52
N LYS A 106 -8.74 -30.53 14.95
CA LYS A 106 -9.79 -31.53 15.14
C LYS A 106 -9.92 -32.29 13.84
N GLU A 107 -9.96 -33.61 13.92
CA GLU A 107 -10.34 -34.42 12.77
C GLU A 107 -11.80 -34.09 12.43
N VAL A 108 -11.97 -33.44 11.29
CA VAL A 108 -13.26 -33.16 10.68
C VAL A 108 -13.18 -33.65 9.24
N PRO A 109 -14.28 -34.17 8.67
CA PRO A 109 -14.32 -34.47 7.24
C PRO A 109 -13.97 -33.21 6.44
N PHE A 110 -13.04 -33.34 5.48
CA PHE A 110 -12.62 -32.24 4.61
C PHE A 110 -12.45 -32.74 3.18
N ASP A 111 -12.68 -31.85 2.22
CA ASP A 111 -12.40 -32.11 0.81
C ASP A 111 -10.90 -31.94 0.52
N ILE A 112 -10.32 -32.88 -0.23
CA ILE A 112 -8.91 -32.79 -0.63
C ILE A 112 -8.74 -31.62 -1.62
N PRO A 113 -7.75 -30.72 -1.40
CA PRO A 113 -7.49 -29.63 -2.34
C PRO A 113 -7.24 -30.13 -3.76
N GLN A 114 -7.88 -29.50 -4.74
CA GLN A 114 -7.72 -29.83 -6.15
C GLN A 114 -6.54 -29.05 -6.76
N MET A 115 -5.62 -29.77 -7.42
CA MET A 115 -4.57 -29.14 -8.21
C MET A 115 -5.13 -28.56 -9.52
N LEU A 116 -4.86 -27.28 -9.79
CA LEU A 116 -5.25 -26.62 -11.03
C LEU A 116 -4.16 -26.79 -12.10
N GLU A 117 -4.36 -27.75 -13.00
CA GLU A 117 -3.43 -27.99 -14.11
C GLU A 117 -3.74 -27.12 -15.32
N PHE A 118 -2.73 -26.41 -15.84
CA PHE A 118 -2.86 -25.59 -17.03
C PHE A 118 -2.28 -26.29 -18.27
N ASP A 119 -3.02 -26.23 -19.36
CA ASP A 119 -2.55 -26.58 -20.69
C ASP A 119 -1.74 -25.40 -21.24
N LEU A 120 -0.48 -25.62 -21.62
CA LEU A 120 0.41 -24.56 -22.10
C LEU A 120 0.92 -24.88 -23.50
N SER A 121 0.82 -23.91 -24.40
CA SER A 121 1.49 -23.95 -25.71
C SER A 121 2.93 -23.44 -25.60
N PRO A 122 3.80 -23.71 -26.58
CA PRO A 122 5.12 -23.09 -26.65
C PRO A 122 5.09 -21.56 -26.53
N ASP A 123 4.14 -20.89 -27.20
CA ASP A 123 3.98 -19.42 -27.12
C ASP A 123 3.59 -18.93 -25.71
N LEU A 124 2.78 -19.71 -24.98
CA LEU A 124 2.41 -19.41 -23.61
C LEU A 124 3.61 -19.59 -22.67
N LEU A 125 4.41 -20.64 -22.87
CA LEU A 125 5.65 -20.85 -22.12
C LEU A 125 6.65 -19.72 -22.35
N GLN A 126 6.82 -19.28 -23.60
CA GLN A 126 7.64 -18.12 -23.92
C GLN A 126 7.11 -16.85 -23.23
N SER A 127 5.80 -16.63 -23.25
CA SER A 127 5.18 -15.48 -22.58
C SER A 127 5.43 -15.49 -21.06
N ILE A 128 5.42 -16.66 -20.42
CA ILE A 128 5.73 -16.81 -18.99
C ILE A 128 7.19 -16.45 -18.73
N GLU A 129 8.12 -16.96 -19.55
CA GLU A 129 9.54 -16.67 -19.41
C GLU A 129 9.85 -15.17 -19.58
N GLU A 130 9.24 -14.51 -20.58
CA GLU A 130 9.38 -13.08 -20.79
C GLU A 130 8.82 -12.25 -19.63
N ALA A 131 7.66 -12.67 -19.08
CA ALA A 131 7.05 -12.03 -17.91
C ALA A 131 7.95 -12.17 -16.68
N GLU A 132 8.49 -13.36 -16.41
CA GLU A 132 9.42 -13.60 -15.31
C GLU A 132 10.68 -12.74 -15.44
N ARG A 133 11.32 -12.70 -16.63
CA ARG A 133 12.51 -11.88 -16.87
C ARG A 133 12.22 -10.40 -16.64
N THR A 134 11.09 -9.92 -17.15
CA THR A 134 10.66 -8.52 -17.00
C THR A 134 10.43 -8.17 -15.54
N PHE A 135 9.72 -9.04 -14.82
CA PHE A 135 9.42 -8.87 -13.41
C PHE A 135 10.68 -8.87 -12.55
N ASN A 136 11.57 -9.85 -12.75
CA ASN A 136 12.81 -9.96 -11.98
C ASN A 136 13.74 -8.78 -12.23
N LYS A 137 13.77 -8.24 -13.46
CA LYS A 137 14.48 -6.99 -13.76
C LYS A 137 13.89 -5.82 -12.98
N LEU A 138 12.56 -5.70 -12.95
CA LEU A 138 11.85 -4.63 -12.25
C LEU A 138 12.02 -4.73 -10.73
N SER A 139 11.85 -5.91 -10.13
CA SER A 139 12.01 -6.19 -8.70
C SER A 139 13.34 -5.71 -8.14
N ARG A 140 14.43 -5.88 -8.92
CA ARG A 140 15.78 -5.44 -8.55
C ARG A 140 15.96 -3.91 -8.55
N THR A 141 15.04 -3.15 -9.14
CA THR A 141 15.11 -1.68 -9.14
C THR A 141 14.49 -1.05 -7.89
N TYR A 142 13.72 -1.81 -7.11
CA TYR A 142 13.12 -1.34 -5.88
C TYR A 142 14.04 -1.61 -4.69
N GLY A 143 14.45 -0.54 -4.01
CA GLY A 143 15.12 -0.61 -2.71
C GLY A 143 14.10 -0.38 -1.59
N VAL A 144 14.21 -1.16 -0.53
CA VAL A 144 13.42 -0.99 0.69
C VAL A 144 14.37 -0.93 1.87
N GLU A 145 14.20 0.09 2.70
CA GLU A 145 14.92 0.24 3.96
C GLU A 145 13.91 0.49 5.07
N SER A 146 14.17 -0.06 6.25
CA SER A 146 13.34 0.13 7.43
C SER A 146 14.13 0.84 8.52
N VAL A 147 13.61 1.97 8.99
CA VAL A 147 14.21 2.71 10.11
C VAL A 147 13.29 2.61 11.31
N ILE A 148 13.83 2.12 12.42
CA ILE A 148 13.15 2.11 13.73
C ILE A 148 13.72 3.28 14.53
N TYR A 149 12.84 4.14 15.03
CA TYR A 149 13.20 5.29 15.85
C TYR A 149 12.72 5.05 17.29
N ASP A 150 13.67 4.73 18.18
CA ASP A 150 13.36 4.25 19.53
C ASP A 150 13.40 5.34 20.61
N ASN A 151 13.76 6.58 20.28
CA ASN A 151 13.92 7.63 21.29
C ASN A 151 12.59 8.09 21.91
N TYR A 152 11.50 8.06 21.14
CA TYR A 152 10.14 8.33 21.62
C TYR A 152 9.11 7.66 20.73
N GLY A 153 7.88 7.51 21.24
CA GLY A 153 6.77 6.94 20.49
C GLY A 153 5.44 7.64 20.78
N ASN A 154 4.35 6.93 20.51
CA ASN A 154 2.99 7.47 20.60
C ASN A 154 2.63 8.03 21.98
N ASN A 155 3.21 7.51 23.07
CA ASN A 155 2.90 7.98 24.43
C ASN A 155 3.30 9.45 24.61
N LEU A 156 4.55 9.82 24.28
CA LEU A 156 5.02 11.20 24.39
C LEU A 156 4.20 12.17 23.51
N VAL A 157 3.90 11.74 22.28
CA VAL A 157 3.12 12.52 21.33
C VAL A 157 1.71 12.77 21.85
N ARG A 158 1.07 11.76 22.45
CA ARG A 158 -0.25 11.86 23.06
C ARG A 158 -0.25 12.74 24.31
N ASP A 159 0.76 12.62 25.16
CA ASP A 159 0.91 13.45 26.37
C ASP A 159 1.08 14.93 26.00
N ALA A 160 1.79 15.21 24.90
CA ALA A 160 1.91 16.54 24.31
C ALA A 160 0.63 17.02 23.58
N LYS A 161 -0.42 16.20 23.51
CA LYS A 161 -1.68 16.45 22.78
C LYS A 161 -1.46 16.73 21.28
N LEU A 162 -0.49 16.03 20.69
CA LEU A 162 -0.17 16.12 19.28
C LEU A 162 -0.59 14.84 18.53
N TYR A 163 -0.73 14.94 17.21
CA TYR A 163 -0.97 13.83 16.31
C TYR A 163 0.36 13.32 15.74
N ALA A 164 0.63 12.04 15.93
CA ALA A 164 1.87 11.41 15.44
C ALA A 164 1.99 11.47 13.92
N ASP A 165 0.88 11.30 13.22
CA ASP A 165 0.78 11.39 11.76
C ASP A 165 1.32 12.73 11.24
N THR A 166 0.79 13.86 11.74
CA THR A 166 1.25 15.21 11.36
C THR A 166 2.74 15.41 11.62
N ILE A 167 3.25 14.94 12.76
CA ILE A 167 4.68 15.05 13.08
C ILE A 167 5.51 14.27 12.07
N VAL A 168 5.10 13.05 11.73
CA VAL A 168 5.79 12.20 10.74
C VAL A 168 5.75 12.84 9.35
N GLN A 169 4.62 13.39 8.92
CA GLN A 169 4.51 14.09 7.62
C GLN A 169 5.45 15.30 7.54
N ILE A 170 5.51 16.11 8.60
CA ILE A 170 6.44 17.24 8.68
C ILE A 170 7.89 16.75 8.65
N ALA A 171 8.21 15.70 9.40
CA ALA A 171 9.55 15.13 9.47
C ALA A 171 10.01 14.55 8.12
N ILE A 172 9.12 13.88 7.38
CA ILE A 172 9.40 13.36 6.04
C ILE A 172 9.81 14.50 5.09
N GLN A 173 9.08 15.62 5.10
CA GLN A 173 9.43 16.74 4.22
C GLN A 173 10.73 17.43 4.64
N LEU A 174 10.99 17.56 5.94
CA LEU A 174 12.26 18.07 6.45
C LEU A 174 13.43 17.17 6.01
N ALA A 175 13.28 15.86 6.13
CA ALA A 175 14.28 14.89 5.67
C ALA A 175 14.50 14.98 4.16
N PHE A 176 13.41 15.08 3.37
CA PHE A 176 13.49 15.28 1.93
C PHE A 176 14.23 16.57 1.57
N TYR A 177 13.90 17.69 2.22
CA TYR A 177 14.54 18.98 1.98
C TYR A 177 16.04 18.95 2.32
N ARG A 178 16.42 18.35 3.45
CA ARG A 178 17.84 18.18 3.82
C ARG A 178 18.62 17.31 2.83
N THR A 179 17.97 16.30 2.26
CA THR A 179 18.61 15.37 1.33
C THR A 179 18.74 15.97 -0.09
N HIS A 180 17.75 16.74 -0.53
CA HIS A 180 17.63 17.16 -1.93
C HIS A 180 17.73 18.68 -2.16
N GLY A 181 17.76 19.50 -1.10
CA GLY A 181 17.82 20.96 -1.19
C GLY A 181 16.56 21.63 -1.76
N ARG A 182 15.47 20.88 -1.94
CA ARG A 182 14.21 21.36 -2.53
C ARG A 182 13.01 20.69 -1.87
N PHE A 183 11.84 21.34 -1.99
CA PHE A 183 10.58 20.79 -1.54
C PHE A 183 9.97 19.88 -2.62
N ALA A 184 9.26 18.84 -2.21
CA ALA A 184 8.48 17.96 -3.09
C ALA A 184 6.98 18.11 -2.86
N PRO A 185 6.14 17.91 -3.90
CA PRO A 185 4.72 17.67 -3.72
C PRO A 185 4.48 16.46 -2.82
N ILE A 186 3.62 16.61 -1.81
CA ILE A 186 3.21 15.53 -0.91
C ILE A 186 1.88 14.93 -1.39
N TYR A 187 1.80 13.60 -1.38
CA TYR A 187 0.56 12.85 -1.47
C TYR A 187 0.37 12.11 -0.15
N GLU A 188 -0.69 12.44 0.56
CA GLU A 188 -1.10 11.75 1.77
C GLU A 188 -2.58 11.40 1.67
N THR A 189 -2.94 10.22 2.16
CA THR A 189 -4.27 9.65 2.02
C THR A 189 -5.17 10.09 3.18
N ALA A 190 -6.23 10.84 2.90
CA ALA A 190 -7.32 11.08 3.83
C ALA A 190 -8.49 10.15 3.52
N SER A 191 -8.97 9.37 4.49
CA SER A 191 -10.16 8.53 4.30
C SER A 191 -11.43 9.39 4.28
N THR A 192 -12.27 9.17 3.28
CA THR A 192 -13.59 9.80 3.12
C THR A 192 -14.74 8.85 3.45
N ARG A 193 -14.46 7.76 4.19
CA ARG A 193 -15.42 6.70 4.55
C ARG A 193 -16.67 7.16 5.32
N LYS A 194 -16.74 8.43 5.73
CA LYS A 194 -17.95 9.07 6.30
C LYS A 194 -19.06 9.22 5.26
N PHE A 195 -18.72 9.25 3.98
CA PHE A 195 -19.66 9.38 2.88
C PHE A 195 -20.00 8.02 2.26
N TYR A 196 -21.19 7.93 1.65
CA TYR A 196 -21.60 6.74 0.90
C TYR A 196 -20.61 6.45 -0.24
N HIS A 197 -20.11 5.21 -0.29
CA HIS A 197 -19.02 4.79 -1.19
C HIS A 197 -17.75 5.67 -1.12
N GLY A 198 -17.52 6.32 0.02
CA GLY A 198 -16.32 7.10 0.28
C GLY A 198 -15.06 6.24 0.13
N ARG A 199 -14.07 6.79 -0.58
CA ARG A 199 -12.74 6.21 -0.77
C ARG A 199 -11.72 7.10 -0.09
N THR A 200 -10.87 7.74 -0.86
CA THR A 200 -9.81 8.62 -0.36
C THR A 200 -9.86 10.01 -1.00
N GLU A 201 -9.37 11.00 -0.27
CA GLU A 201 -8.98 12.31 -0.78
C GLU A 201 -7.46 12.48 -0.57
N THR A 202 -6.84 13.36 -1.35
CA THR A 202 -5.40 13.65 -1.26
C THR A 202 -5.14 14.88 -0.42
N VAL A 203 -4.48 14.70 0.72
CA VAL A 203 -3.88 15.78 1.50
C VAL A 203 -2.60 16.21 0.80
N ARG A 204 -2.54 17.49 0.43
CA ARG A 204 -1.36 18.12 -0.18
C ARG A 204 -0.54 18.83 0.90
N GLY A 205 0.15 18.04 1.73
CA GLY A 205 0.80 18.52 2.96
C GLY A 205 1.92 19.55 2.78
N CYS A 206 2.43 19.79 1.56
CA CYS A 206 3.49 20.77 1.31
C CYS A 206 2.96 22.22 1.30
N THR A 207 2.50 22.69 2.46
CA THR A 207 1.94 24.05 2.64
C THR A 207 3.02 25.11 2.78
N HIS A 208 2.62 26.38 2.74
CA HIS A 208 3.54 27.50 2.97
C HIS A 208 4.10 27.52 4.40
N GLU A 209 3.29 27.13 5.38
CA GLU A 209 3.67 27.02 6.79
C GLU A 209 4.71 25.93 6.99
N LEU A 210 4.54 24.76 6.35
CA LEU A 210 5.53 23.68 6.37
C LEU A 210 6.86 24.16 5.78
N VAL A 211 6.82 24.84 4.64
CA VAL A 211 8.02 25.40 3.98
C VAL A 211 8.73 26.39 4.90
N ALA A 212 7.99 27.27 5.57
CA ALA A 212 8.55 28.25 6.50
C ALA A 212 9.22 27.57 7.70
N PHE A 213 8.57 26.56 8.30
CA PHE A 213 9.13 25.78 9.40
C PHE A 213 10.42 25.06 8.99
N VAL A 214 10.40 24.33 7.87
CA VAL A 214 11.57 23.59 7.37
C VAL A 214 12.75 24.53 7.11
N ARG A 215 12.50 25.70 6.50
CA ARG A 215 13.55 26.71 6.27
C ARG A 215 14.12 27.23 7.58
N ALA A 216 13.28 27.55 8.57
CA ALA A 216 13.73 28.04 9.86
C ALA A 216 14.63 27.02 10.59
N ILE A 217 14.33 25.72 10.46
CA ILE A 217 15.18 24.65 10.97
C ILE A 217 16.55 24.63 10.26
N THR A 218 16.57 24.70 8.92
CA THR A 218 17.84 24.68 8.17
C THR A 218 18.68 25.94 8.33
N GLU A 219 18.03 27.10 8.54
CA GLU A 219 18.69 28.38 8.81
C GLU A 219 19.08 28.56 10.29
N GLN A 220 18.87 27.53 11.13
CA GLN A 220 19.24 27.53 12.54
C GLN A 220 18.68 28.74 13.30
N LYS A 221 17.41 29.11 13.04
CA LYS A 221 16.70 30.12 13.82
C LYS A 221 16.57 29.70 15.30
N SER A 222 16.11 30.62 16.15
CA SER A 222 15.94 30.33 17.58
C SER A 222 14.87 29.26 17.83
N VAL A 223 14.95 28.63 19.00
CA VAL A 223 13.99 27.60 19.44
C VAL A 223 12.57 28.18 19.54
N GLU A 224 12.44 29.45 19.93
CA GLU A 224 11.17 30.16 19.99
C GLU A 224 10.54 30.26 18.60
N GLU A 225 11.34 30.59 17.58
CA GLU A 225 10.88 30.71 16.20
C GLU A 225 10.56 29.34 15.60
N HIS A 226 11.36 28.31 15.89
CA HIS A 226 11.05 26.93 15.51
C HIS A 226 9.71 26.49 16.10
N ARG A 227 9.47 26.75 17.39
CA ARG A 227 8.21 26.38 18.05
C ARG A 227 7.02 27.08 17.40
N ARG A 228 7.13 28.39 17.17
CA ARG A 228 6.07 29.19 16.53
C ARG A 228 5.73 28.67 15.13
N LEU A 229 6.74 28.42 14.31
CA LEU A 229 6.55 27.95 12.93
C LEU A 229 6.11 26.48 12.88
N PHE A 230 6.57 25.65 13.82
CA PHE A 230 6.10 24.27 13.96
C PHE A 230 4.61 24.24 14.24
N THR A 231 4.13 25.04 15.21
CA THR A 231 2.69 25.12 15.53
C THR A 231 1.89 25.55 14.31
N ALA A 232 2.35 26.56 13.55
CA ALA A 232 1.66 26.98 12.34
C ALA A 232 1.60 25.88 11.26
N ALA A 233 2.70 25.16 11.03
CA ALA A 233 2.75 24.05 10.08
C ALA A 233 1.85 22.89 10.51
N TYR A 234 1.86 22.57 11.80
CA TYR A 234 1.05 21.53 12.41
C TYR A 234 -0.45 21.83 12.31
N ASP A 235 -0.87 23.05 12.64
CA ASP A 235 -2.27 23.47 12.56
C ASP A 235 -2.78 23.51 11.11
N ALA A 236 -1.95 24.00 10.18
CA ALA A 236 -2.28 24.03 8.77
C ALA A 236 -2.48 22.62 8.18
N HIS A 237 -1.60 21.68 8.53
CA HIS A 237 -1.72 20.29 8.11
C HIS A 237 -2.99 19.64 8.66
N ASN A 238 -3.26 19.77 9.96
CA ASN A 238 -4.44 19.18 10.59
C ASN A 238 -5.75 19.73 10.03
N LYS A 239 -5.81 21.05 9.80
CA LYS A 239 -6.95 21.67 9.12
C LYS A 239 -7.16 21.07 7.73
N LEU A 240 -6.08 20.92 6.96
CA LEU A 240 -6.14 20.36 5.61
C LEU A 240 -6.58 18.88 5.62
N MET A 241 -6.08 18.08 6.56
CA MET A 241 -6.51 16.70 6.78
C MET A 241 -8.00 16.63 7.10
N GLU A 242 -8.49 17.46 8.03
CA GLU A 242 -9.91 17.55 8.38
C GLU A 242 -10.78 17.92 7.17
N ASP A 243 -10.37 18.93 6.41
CA ASP A 243 -11.08 19.35 5.21
C ASP A 243 -11.13 18.22 4.17
N CYS A 244 -10.02 17.50 3.96
CA CYS A 244 -9.97 16.36 3.04
C CYS A 244 -10.86 15.20 3.50
N MET A 245 -10.83 14.84 4.79
CA MET A 245 -11.70 13.80 5.37
C MET A 245 -13.19 14.14 5.23
N ASN A 246 -13.51 15.44 5.19
CA ASN A 246 -14.87 15.95 5.00
C ASN A 246 -15.19 16.28 3.52
N GLY A 247 -14.39 15.78 2.57
CA GLY A 247 -14.67 15.90 1.13
C GLY A 247 -14.46 17.30 0.55
N LYS A 248 -13.75 18.18 1.26
CA LYS A 248 -13.45 19.55 0.85
C LYS A 248 -12.05 19.70 0.24
N GLY A 249 -11.34 18.59 0.04
CA GLY A 249 -10.05 18.59 -0.64
C GLY A 249 -10.17 18.92 -2.14
N ILE A 250 -9.06 19.40 -2.71
CA ILE A 250 -9.00 19.76 -4.13
C ILE A 250 -8.53 18.62 -5.03
N GLY A 251 -7.86 17.60 -4.45
CA GLY A 251 -7.17 16.55 -5.18
C GLY A 251 -8.09 15.75 -6.09
N MET A 252 -9.12 15.15 -5.52
CA MET A 252 -10.09 14.35 -6.27
C MET A 252 -11.04 15.20 -7.11
N ASN A 253 -11.37 16.43 -6.66
CA ASN A 253 -12.20 17.37 -7.44
C ASN A 253 -11.58 17.69 -8.81
N LEU A 254 -10.29 18.04 -8.84
CA LEU A 254 -9.57 18.31 -10.09
C LEU A 254 -9.43 17.06 -10.95
N SER A 255 -9.17 15.90 -10.35
CA SER A 255 -9.13 14.61 -11.05
C SER A 255 -10.44 14.29 -11.76
N TYR A 256 -11.57 14.50 -11.07
CA TYR A 256 -12.91 14.30 -11.63
C TYR A 256 -13.19 15.27 -12.79
N LYS A 257 -12.93 16.57 -12.61
CA LYS A 257 -13.11 17.57 -13.66
C LYS A 257 -12.28 17.27 -14.91
N SER A 258 -11.02 16.84 -14.72
CA SER A 258 -10.15 16.44 -15.83
C SER A 258 -10.70 15.24 -16.60
N LYS A 259 -11.23 14.22 -15.89
CA LYS A 259 -11.87 13.06 -16.53
C LYS A 259 -13.11 13.45 -17.32
N LYS A 260 -13.98 14.29 -16.74
CA LYS A 260 -15.19 14.78 -17.40
C LYS A 260 -14.87 15.57 -18.67
N TRP A 261 -13.90 16.48 -18.61
CA TRP A 261 -13.46 17.22 -19.79
C TRP A 261 -12.89 16.32 -20.89
N LYS A 262 -12.14 15.26 -20.54
CA LYS A 262 -11.63 14.28 -21.51
C LYS A 262 -12.75 13.46 -22.14
N SER A 263 -13.78 13.07 -21.39
CA SER A 263 -14.93 12.35 -21.96
C SER A 263 -15.75 13.24 -22.90
N GLU A 264 -15.88 14.53 -22.59
CA GLU A 264 -16.62 15.48 -23.44
C GLU A 264 -15.88 15.83 -24.74
N LYS A 265 -14.55 15.69 -24.80
CA LYS A 265 -13.76 15.92 -26.02
C LYS A 265 -13.59 14.69 -26.91
N ASN A 266 -13.77 13.49 -26.36
CA ASN A 266 -13.54 12.23 -27.06
C ASN A 266 -14.84 11.48 -27.40
N GLY A 267 -16.01 12.09 -27.14
CA GLY A 267 -17.33 11.64 -27.58
C GLY A 267 -17.89 12.62 -28.60
#